data_AF-A0A525WLW9-F1
#
_entry.id   AF-A0A525WLW9-F1
#
_cell.length_a   1.000
_cell.length_b   1.000
_cell.length_c   1.000
_cell.angle_alpha   90.00
_cell.angle_beta   90.00
_cell.angle_gamma   90.00
#
_symmetry.space_group_name_H-M   'P 1'
#
loop_
_entity.id
_entity.type
_entity.pdbx_description
1 polymer ?
#
loop_
_entity_poly.entity_id
_entity_poly.type
_entity_poly.pdbx_seq_one_letter_code
_entity_poly.pdbx_strand_id
1 'polypeptide(L)'
;MTPLQLAACVLTVSLLLLLPGSGAWTKELLPLEPDLATRVDELYDHEARLFLMLYSLKGDGRIDFVTGRLVHEYTRSSYGNPVYQTETFPLFYWWNHTMYNDPEQDGVNGNERVYQENVEFDLSRYKPCTFNGQPC
;
A
#
# COMPACT_ATOMS: atom_id res chain seq x y z
N MET A 1 20.74 -56.78 -7.74
CA MET A 1 20.46 -55.72 -6.76
C MET A 1 19.98 -56.41 -5.48
N THR A 2 20.71 -56.26 -4.38
CA THR A 2 20.41 -56.94 -3.12
C THR A 2 19.24 -56.24 -2.39
N PRO A 3 18.44 -56.95 -1.59
CA PRO A 3 17.26 -56.38 -0.91
C PRO A 3 17.61 -55.21 0.03
N LEU A 4 18.88 -55.11 0.44
CA LEU A 4 19.42 -54.02 1.24
C LEU A 4 19.44 -52.66 0.49
N GLN A 5 19.64 -52.67 -0.83
CA GLN A 5 19.68 -51.44 -1.62
C GLN A 5 18.29 -50.85 -1.87
N LEU A 6 17.27 -51.70 -2.00
CA LEU A 6 15.87 -51.27 -2.15
C LEU A 6 15.35 -50.62 -0.85
N ALA A 7 15.69 -51.19 0.31
CA ALA A 7 15.30 -50.62 1.60
C ALA A 7 15.90 -49.24 1.85
N ALA A 8 17.17 -49.03 1.47
CA ALA A 8 17.85 -47.75 1.60
C ALA A 8 17.22 -46.66 0.70
N CYS A 9 16.81 -47.00 -0.53
CA CYS A 9 16.14 -46.07 -1.44
C CYS A 9 14.73 -45.67 -0.97
N VAL A 10 13.99 -46.59 -0.34
CA VAL A 10 12.65 -46.27 0.19
C VAL A 10 12.74 -45.35 1.41
N LEU A 11 13.75 -45.55 2.27
CA LEU A 11 13.94 -44.74 3.47
C LEU A 11 14.33 -43.28 3.12
N THR A 12 15.17 -43.08 2.10
CA THR A 12 15.61 -41.74 1.70
C THR A 12 14.51 -40.92 1.03
N VAL A 13 13.63 -41.55 0.24
CA VAL A 13 12.48 -40.87 -0.38
C VAL A 13 11.42 -40.51 0.66
N SER A 14 11.22 -41.36 1.66
CA SER A 14 10.24 -41.11 2.74
C SER A 14 10.64 -39.93 3.64
N LEU A 15 11.95 -39.73 3.84
CA LEU A 15 12.48 -38.62 4.64
C LEU A 15 12.39 -37.26 3.93
N LEU A 16 12.45 -37.24 2.59
CA LEU A 16 12.30 -36.04 1.76
C LEU A 16 10.85 -35.51 1.73
N LEU A 17 9.86 -36.38 1.91
CA LEU A 17 8.42 -36.02 1.99
C LEU A 17 8.00 -35.44 3.35
N LEU A 18 8.87 -35.52 4.37
CA LEU A 18 8.64 -35.00 5.72
C LEU A 18 9.27 -33.63 5.95
N LEU A 19 9.97 -33.06 4.97
CA LEU A 19 10.33 -31.66 5.05
C LEU A 19 9.04 -30.85 4.92
N PRO A 20 8.63 -30.06 5.93
CA PRO A 20 7.66 -29.01 5.67
C PRO A 20 8.31 -28.14 4.61
N GLY A 21 7.75 -28.16 3.40
CA GLY A 21 7.92 -27.10 2.45
C GLY A 21 7.30 -25.86 3.05
N SER A 22 7.98 -25.27 4.04
CA SER A 22 7.82 -23.88 4.37
C SER A 22 8.33 -23.14 3.15
N GLY A 23 7.47 -23.04 2.14
CA GLY A 23 7.45 -21.89 1.27
C GLY A 23 7.32 -20.71 2.22
N ALA A 24 8.47 -20.21 2.67
CA ALA A 24 8.60 -18.90 3.22
C ALA A 24 8.23 -17.98 2.06
N TRP A 25 6.91 -17.80 1.88
CA TRP A 25 6.39 -16.61 1.25
C TRP A 25 6.95 -15.49 2.11
N THR A 26 8.05 -14.91 1.67
CA THR A 26 8.49 -13.62 2.15
C THR A 26 7.29 -12.73 1.93
N LYS A 27 6.54 -12.42 3.01
CA LYS A 27 5.55 -11.35 2.97
C LYS A 27 6.30 -10.15 2.43
N GLU A 28 5.96 -9.76 1.21
CA GLU A 28 6.61 -8.64 0.57
C GLU A 28 6.39 -7.45 1.49
N LEU A 29 7.50 -6.88 1.97
CA LEU A 29 7.44 -5.77 2.91
C LEU A 29 6.88 -4.57 2.17
N LEU A 30 6.00 -3.82 2.84
CA LEU A 30 5.51 -2.55 2.33
C LEU A 30 6.73 -1.68 1.98
N PRO A 31 6.88 -1.20 0.73
CA PRO A 31 8.00 -0.35 0.38
C PRO A 31 7.85 1.03 1.03
N LEU A 32 8.99 1.72 1.18
CA LEU A 32 9.03 3.10 1.67
C LEU A 32 8.19 4.03 0.79
N GLU A 33 7.75 5.15 1.37
CA GLU A 33 7.00 6.16 0.64
C GLU A 33 7.80 6.62 -0.61
N PRO A 34 7.20 6.59 -1.81
CA PRO A 34 7.87 6.96 -3.05
C PRO A 34 8.22 8.45 -3.14
N ASP A 35 9.20 8.77 -3.97
CA ASP A 35 9.55 10.16 -4.28
C ASP A 35 8.41 10.90 -5.00
N LEU A 36 8.25 12.19 -4.71
CA LEU A 36 7.23 13.05 -5.32
C LEU A 36 7.29 13.09 -6.85
N ALA A 37 8.46 12.85 -7.47
CA ALA A 37 8.59 12.77 -8.91
C ALA A 37 7.83 11.58 -9.54
N THR A 38 7.50 10.56 -8.75
CA THR A 38 6.70 9.40 -9.21
C THR A 38 5.20 9.61 -9.03
N ARG A 39 4.80 10.74 -8.41
CA ARG A 39 3.41 11.08 -8.19
C ARG A 39 2.76 11.50 -9.51
N VAL A 40 1.68 10.81 -9.86
CA VAL A 40 0.92 11.07 -11.08
C VAL A 40 -0.31 11.94 -10.83
N ASP A 41 -0.88 11.88 -9.64
CA ASP A 41 -2.07 12.65 -9.28
C ASP A 41 -2.18 12.85 -7.76
N GLU A 42 -3.04 13.78 -7.36
CA GLU A 42 -3.40 14.04 -5.97
C GLU A 42 -4.90 14.32 -5.83
N LEU A 43 -5.48 13.86 -4.73
CA LEU A 43 -6.91 13.98 -4.47
C LEU A 43 -7.15 14.36 -3.02
N TYR A 44 -8.01 15.35 -2.78
CA TYR A 44 -8.52 15.64 -1.45
C TYR A 44 -9.94 15.10 -1.30
N ASP A 45 -10.12 14.14 -0.38
CA ASP A 45 -11.42 13.72 0.09
C ASP A 45 -11.84 14.59 1.29
N HIS A 46 -12.86 15.40 1.09
CA HIS A 46 -13.36 16.31 2.12
C HIS A 46 -14.14 15.60 3.23
N GLU A 47 -14.89 14.54 2.91
CA GLU A 47 -15.69 13.83 3.91
C GLU A 47 -14.79 13.09 4.89
N ALA A 48 -13.77 12.41 4.38
CA ALA A 48 -12.80 11.69 5.21
C ALA A 48 -11.66 12.59 5.72
N ARG A 49 -11.55 13.82 5.22
CA ARG A 49 -10.42 14.74 5.43
C ARG A 49 -9.07 14.09 5.11
N LEU A 50 -9.02 13.36 4.00
CA LEU A 50 -7.83 12.64 3.54
C LEU A 50 -7.26 13.30 2.29
N PHE A 51 -5.96 13.55 2.30
CA PHE A 51 -5.20 13.91 1.13
C PHE A 51 -4.49 12.69 0.60
N LEU A 52 -4.91 12.24 -0.58
CA LEU A 52 -4.39 11.08 -1.27
C LEU A 52 -3.33 11.51 -2.27
N MET A 53 -2.20 10.79 -2.26
CA MET A 53 -1.18 10.91 -3.29
C MET A 53 -1.09 9.59 -4.04
N LEU A 54 -1.14 9.69 -5.36
CA LEU A 54 -1.22 8.54 -6.26
C LEU A 54 0.07 8.48 -7.07
N TYR A 55 0.76 7.34 -7.00
CA TYR A 55 2.08 7.17 -7.58
C TYR A 55 2.07 6.08 -8.65
N SER A 56 2.93 6.25 -9.64
CA SER A 56 3.29 5.24 -10.63
C SER A 56 4.77 4.93 -10.49
N LEU A 57 5.10 3.87 -9.76
CA LEU A 57 6.48 3.49 -9.47
C LEU A 57 7.25 3.09 -10.74
N LYS A 58 6.54 2.59 -11.76
CA LYS A 58 7.11 2.22 -13.06
C LYS A 58 7.20 3.39 -14.04
N GLY A 59 6.57 4.53 -13.72
CA GLY A 59 6.51 5.69 -14.61
C GLY A 59 5.67 5.47 -15.88
N ASP A 60 4.78 4.48 -15.89
CA ASP A 60 3.88 4.19 -17.01
C ASP A 60 2.52 4.91 -16.90
N GLY A 61 2.36 5.74 -15.87
CA GLY A 61 1.14 6.48 -15.57
C GLY A 61 0.06 5.65 -14.87
N ARG A 62 0.30 4.34 -14.64
CA ARG A 62 -0.63 3.50 -13.89
C ARG A 62 -0.35 3.62 -12.40
N ILE A 63 -1.43 3.76 -11.63
CA ILE A 63 -1.36 3.87 -10.18
C ILE A 63 -1.08 2.48 -9.61
N ASP A 64 0.05 2.33 -8.94
CA ASP A 64 0.48 1.08 -8.28
C ASP A 64 0.89 1.28 -6.82
N PHE A 65 0.88 2.53 -6.34
CA PHE A 65 1.07 2.87 -4.93
C PHE A 65 0.25 4.11 -4.57
N VAL A 66 -0.42 4.10 -3.42
CA VAL A 66 -1.20 5.24 -2.92
C VAL A 66 -0.92 5.46 -1.44
N THR A 67 -0.80 6.72 -1.04
CA THR A 67 -0.79 7.13 0.37
C THR A 67 -2.01 7.98 0.68
N GLY A 68 -2.49 7.93 1.92
CA GLY A 68 -3.50 8.87 2.41
C GLY A 68 -3.09 9.50 3.73
N ARG A 69 -3.00 10.82 3.75
CA ARG A 69 -2.64 11.63 4.93
C ARG A 69 -3.86 12.37 5.45
N LEU A 70 -3.97 12.50 6.77
CA LEU A 70 -4.99 13.34 7.38
C LEU A 70 -4.72 14.82 7.10
N VAL A 71 -5.77 15.59 6.86
CA VAL A 71 -5.71 17.05 6.67
C VAL A 71 -6.21 17.77 7.91
N HIS A 72 -5.34 18.59 8.52
CA HIS A 72 -5.65 19.41 9.69
C HIS A 72 -6.38 20.70 9.34
N GLU A 73 -5.88 21.35 8.31
CA GLU A 73 -6.39 22.64 7.85
C GLU A 73 -6.37 22.66 6.33
N TYR A 74 -7.40 23.27 5.74
CA TYR A 74 -7.41 23.59 4.32
C TYR A 74 -7.63 25.09 4.19
N THR A 75 -6.81 25.74 3.37
CA THR A 75 -6.88 27.18 3.13
C THR A 75 -6.83 27.46 1.63
N ARG A 76 -7.00 28.73 1.26
CA ARG A 76 -6.79 29.19 -0.12
C ARG A 76 -5.55 30.07 -0.17
N SER A 77 -4.69 29.81 -1.14
CA SER A 77 -3.62 30.72 -1.51
C SER A 77 -4.17 32.07 -2.00
N SER A 78 -3.30 33.06 -2.13
CA SER A 78 -3.63 34.37 -2.72
C SER A 78 -4.18 34.28 -4.15
N TYR A 79 -3.87 33.19 -4.87
CA TYR A 79 -4.36 32.93 -6.22
C TYR A 79 -5.63 32.06 -6.25
N GLY A 80 -6.21 31.74 -5.09
CA GLY A 80 -7.43 30.94 -4.98
C GLY A 80 -7.20 29.42 -5.02
N ASN A 81 -5.97 28.96 -5.26
CA ASN A 81 -5.64 27.53 -5.24
C ASN A 81 -5.76 26.96 -3.82
N PRO A 82 -6.31 25.74 -3.66
CA PRO A 82 -6.38 25.08 -2.37
C PRO A 82 -4.97 24.77 -1.84
N VAL A 83 -4.79 24.91 -0.53
CA VAL A 83 -3.58 24.53 0.19
C VAL A 83 -3.99 23.67 1.37
N TYR A 84 -3.53 22.41 1.37
CA TYR A 84 -3.83 21.44 2.40
C TYR A 84 -2.63 21.31 3.34
N GLN A 85 -2.87 21.50 4.64
CA GLN A 85 -1.90 21.17 5.67
C GLN A 85 -2.17 19.73 6.13
N THR A 86 -1.29 18.81 5.75
CA THR A 86 -1.41 17.40 6.07
C THR A 86 -0.56 17.01 7.26
N GLU A 87 -0.86 15.87 7.86
CA GLU A 87 0.10 15.15 8.68
C GLU A 87 1.39 14.84 7.89
N THR A 88 2.49 14.69 8.63
CA THR A 88 3.80 14.36 8.04
C THR A 88 3.78 12.96 7.42
N PHE A 89 3.18 12.00 8.11
CA PHE A 89 3.16 10.60 7.70
C PHE A 89 1.75 10.13 7.31
N PRO A 90 1.62 9.24 6.31
CA PRO A 90 0.35 8.63 5.93
C PRO A 90 -0.32 7.85 7.07
N LEU A 91 -1.66 7.90 7.10
CA LEU A 91 -2.48 7.03 7.94
C LEU A 91 -2.65 5.64 7.30
N PHE A 92 -2.64 5.59 5.97
CA PHE A 92 -2.75 4.33 5.24
C PHE A 92 -1.94 4.36 3.94
N TYR A 93 -1.63 3.14 3.49
CA TYR A 93 -0.96 2.84 2.24
C TYR A 93 -1.81 1.84 1.47
N TRP A 94 -1.82 1.95 0.14
CA TRP A 94 -2.28 0.89 -0.73
C TRP A 94 -1.17 0.52 -1.70
N TRP A 95 -0.79 -0.75 -1.71
CA TRP A 95 0.25 -1.28 -2.56
C TRP A 95 0.04 -2.77 -2.79
N ASN A 96 0.33 -3.24 -4.00
CA ASN A 96 0.24 -4.65 -4.37
C ASN A 96 -1.11 -5.28 -3.96
N HIS A 97 -2.21 -4.59 -4.30
CA HIS A 97 -3.58 -5.00 -3.98
C HIS A 97 -3.86 -5.17 -2.47
N THR A 98 -3.07 -4.55 -1.61
CA THR A 98 -3.21 -4.64 -0.16
C THR A 98 -3.24 -3.24 0.45
N MET A 99 -4.18 -3.02 1.35
CA MET A 99 -4.32 -1.81 2.14
C MET A 99 -3.69 -2.04 3.51
N TYR A 100 -2.79 -1.15 3.88
CA TYR A 100 -2.09 -1.11 5.17
C TYR A 100 -2.51 0.14 5.93
N ASN A 101 -2.73 0.01 7.23
CA ASN A 101 -2.89 1.12 8.15
C ASN A 101 -1.60 1.28 8.95
N ASP A 102 -1.12 2.51 9.07
CA ASP A 102 -0.08 2.90 10.02
C ASP A 102 -0.78 3.50 11.25
N PRO A 103 -0.86 2.77 12.37
CA PRO A 103 -1.54 3.24 13.58
C PRO A 103 -0.72 4.29 14.34
N GLU A 104 0.60 4.31 14.16
CA GLU A 104 1.52 5.20 14.88
C GLU A 104 1.82 6.47 14.07
N GLN A 105 1.49 6.46 12.78
CA GLN A 105 1.72 7.55 11.83
C GLN A 105 3.17 8.01 11.89
N ASP A 106 4.10 7.07 11.85
CA ASP A 106 5.54 7.29 11.89
C ASP A 106 6.24 6.83 10.61
N GLY A 107 5.45 6.46 9.59
CA GLY A 107 5.93 6.06 8.28
C GLY A 107 6.35 4.61 8.24
N VAL A 108 6.73 4.14 7.05
CA VAL A 108 7.03 2.72 6.83
C VAL A 108 8.27 2.29 7.60
N ASN A 109 8.06 1.56 8.69
CA ASN A 109 9.09 1.00 9.56
C ASN A 109 8.84 -0.46 9.95
N GLY A 110 7.72 -1.04 9.52
CA GLY A 110 7.35 -2.44 9.73
C GLY A 110 6.37 -2.68 10.88
N ASN A 111 5.88 -1.62 11.55
CA ASN A 111 4.77 -1.71 12.51
C ASN A 111 3.39 -1.64 11.81
N GLU A 112 3.36 -1.40 10.49
CA GLU A 112 2.13 -1.22 9.72
C GLU A 112 1.29 -2.50 9.70
N ARG A 113 -0.03 -2.32 9.77
CA ARG A 113 -0.98 -3.42 9.86
C ARG A 113 -1.73 -3.58 8.56
N VAL A 114 -1.81 -4.81 8.07
CA VAL A 114 -2.72 -5.14 6.96
C VAL A 114 -4.15 -4.88 7.41
N TYR A 115 -4.82 -3.96 6.72
CA TYR A 115 -6.24 -3.66 6.93
C TYR A 115 -7.12 -4.54 6.04
N GLN A 116 -6.74 -4.67 4.75
CA GLN A 116 -7.48 -5.48 3.79
C GLN A 116 -6.57 -5.95 2.65
N GLU A 117 -6.66 -7.23 2.29
CA GLU A 117 -5.93 -7.83 1.15
C GLU A 117 -6.86 -8.02 -0.06
N ASN A 118 -6.26 -8.20 -1.24
CA ASN A 118 -6.95 -8.45 -2.52
C ASN A 118 -7.97 -7.37 -2.88
N VAL A 119 -7.60 -6.11 -2.67
CA VAL A 119 -8.44 -4.95 -2.95
C VAL A 119 -7.84 -4.13 -4.07
N GLU A 120 -8.64 -3.86 -5.11
CA GLU A 120 -8.29 -2.89 -6.14
C GLU A 120 -8.47 -1.47 -5.62
N PHE A 121 -7.57 -0.57 -6.02
CA PHE A 121 -7.75 0.84 -5.72
C PHE A 121 -8.82 1.44 -6.63
N ASP A 122 -9.91 1.89 -6.02
CA ASP A 122 -11.02 2.54 -6.71
C ASP A 122 -11.08 4.02 -6.34
N LEU A 123 -10.60 4.87 -7.25
CA LEU A 123 -10.60 6.32 -7.09
C LEU A 123 -12.01 6.89 -6.93
N SER A 124 -13.03 6.26 -7.51
CA SER A 124 -14.41 6.77 -7.51
C SER A 124 -15.07 6.71 -6.13
N ARG A 125 -14.47 5.98 -5.18
CA ARG A 125 -14.94 5.92 -3.79
C ARG A 125 -14.68 7.20 -3.00
N TYR A 126 -13.71 7.99 -3.44
CA TYR A 126 -13.31 9.21 -2.76
C TYR A 126 -14.08 10.40 -3.33
N LYS A 127 -14.37 11.37 -2.47
CA LYS A 127 -15.23 12.50 -2.81
C LYS A 127 -14.44 13.81 -2.95
N PRO A 128 -13.90 14.10 -4.15
CA PRO A 128 -13.30 15.40 -4.42
C PRO A 128 -14.31 16.51 -4.27
N CYS A 129 -13.93 17.59 -3.60
CA CYS A 129 -14.61 18.86 -3.80
C CYS A 129 -14.10 19.49 -5.11
N THR A 130 -14.95 19.51 -6.15
CA THR A 130 -14.67 20.29 -7.36
C THR A 130 -14.71 21.77 -7.00
N PHE A 131 -13.53 22.41 -6.97
CA PHE A 131 -13.40 23.85 -6.73
C PHE A 131 -13.95 24.64 -7.94
N ASN A 132 -15.28 24.75 -8.02
CA ASN A 132 -16.03 25.60 -8.96
C ASN A 132 -17.43 25.96 -8.41
N GLY A 133 -17.51 26.26 -7.10
CA GLY A 133 -18.69 26.89 -6.50
C GLY A 133 -19.85 25.95 -6.15
N GLN A 134 -19.68 24.64 -6.24
CA GLN A 134 -20.62 23.72 -5.60
C GLN A 134 -20.18 23.47 -4.15
N PRO A 135 -21.10 23.57 -3.17
CA PRO A 135 -20.79 23.17 -1.81
C PRO A 135 -20.52 21.66 -1.77
N CYS A 136 -19.45 21.31 -1.07
CA CYS A 136 -19.49 20.20 -0.15
C CYS A 136 -20.19 20.73 1.14
#